data_AF-A0AAW0ARH7-F1
#
_entry.id   AF-A0AAW0ARH7-F1
#
_cell.length_a   1.000
_cell.length_b   1.000
_cell.length_c   1.000
_cell.angle_alpha   90.00
_cell.angle_beta   90.00
_cell.angle_gamma   90.00
#
_symmetry.space_group_name_H-M   'P 1'
#
loop_
_entity.id
_entity.type
_entity.pdbx_description
1 polymer ?
#
loop_
_entity_poly.entity_id
_entity_poly.type
_entity_poly.pdbx_seq_one_letter_code
_entity_poly.pdbx_strand_id
1 'polypeptide(L)'
;MVGDKIAGQAVSAPLVHEEMLYLPSDFPSEVEQRTLHLSNLAKEEIRWRERQAFDALRAIQNVVKTISALRGQKIKNDRQQKQNTRAGDNIAEAIKLRDQHMVSYEAARQSLISLNAVGNFQLLTETDLYTKPGLDKRRVGDSHHTDGALWRHPAMVLVEELQPEASSSNKQGM
;
A
#
# COMPACT_ATOMS: atom_id res chain seq x y z
N MET A 1 -6.07 -8.33 -32.35
CA MET A 1 -4.91 -9.16 -31.94
C MET A 1 -3.85 -8.27 -31.28
N VAL A 2 -2.85 -8.81 -30.57
CA VAL A 2 -1.77 -8.01 -29.94
C VAL A 2 -1.07 -7.10 -30.95
N GLY A 3 -0.90 -7.59 -32.18
CA GLY A 3 -0.36 -6.81 -33.30
C GLY A 3 -1.17 -5.55 -33.64
N ASP A 4 -2.50 -5.56 -33.49
CA ASP A 4 -3.32 -4.35 -33.73
C ASP A 4 -3.12 -3.31 -32.63
N LYS A 5 -2.91 -3.74 -31.38
CA LYS A 5 -2.65 -2.82 -30.27
C LYS A 5 -1.29 -2.16 -30.43
N ILE A 6 -0.25 -2.94 -30.73
CA ILE A 6 1.10 -2.43 -31.01
C ILE A 6 1.08 -1.51 -32.25
N ALA A 7 0.35 -1.88 -33.30
CA ALA A 7 0.19 -1.03 -34.48
C ALA A 7 -0.49 0.30 -34.15
N GLY A 8 -1.50 0.31 -33.28
CA GLY A 8 -2.14 1.54 -32.80
C GLY A 8 -1.17 2.47 -32.07
N GLN A 9 -0.24 1.92 -31.28
CA GLN A 9 0.78 2.68 -30.57
C GLN A 9 1.87 3.22 -31.50
N ALA A 10 2.27 2.45 -32.51
CA ALA A 10 3.26 2.86 -33.51
C ALA A 10 2.77 4.02 -34.39
N VAL A 11 1.47 4.16 -34.60
CA VAL A 11 0.88 5.28 -35.36
C VAL A 11 1.00 6.61 -34.61
N SER A 12 1.03 6.59 -33.27
CA SER A 12 1.05 7.80 -32.44
C SER A 12 2.44 8.19 -31.92
N ALA A 13 3.45 7.32 -32.04
CA ALA A 13 4.81 7.51 -31.51
C ALA A 13 4.86 8.28 -30.17
N PRO A 14 4.23 7.73 -29.10
CA PRO A 14 4.14 8.41 -27.81
C PRO A 14 5.53 8.60 -27.19
N LEU A 15 5.64 9.52 -26.23
CA LEU A 15 6.87 9.69 -25.47
C LEU A 15 7.16 8.38 -24.70
N VAL A 16 8.44 8.07 -24.44
CA VAL A 16 8.86 6.79 -23.82
C VAL A 16 8.13 6.47 -22.51
N HIS A 17 7.69 7.49 -21.76
CA HIS A 17 6.95 7.33 -20.49
C HIS A 17 5.44 7.11 -20.65
N GLU A 18 4.90 7.24 -21.87
CA GLU A 18 3.51 7.00 -22.25
C GLU A 18 3.36 5.68 -23.02
N GLU A 19 4.48 5.00 -23.29
CA GLU A 19 4.52 3.73 -23.98
C GLU A 19 3.86 2.64 -23.12
N MET A 20 2.79 2.01 -23.64
CA MET A 20 2.12 0.93 -22.95
C MET A 20 2.97 -0.34 -23.05
N LEU A 21 3.32 -0.91 -21.89
CA LEU A 21 4.20 -2.07 -21.80
C LEU A 21 3.51 -3.42 -22.09
N TYR A 22 2.18 -3.42 -22.26
CA TYR A 22 1.34 -4.60 -22.52
C TYR A 22 1.63 -5.75 -21.54
N LEU A 23 1.37 -5.49 -20.26
CA LEU A 23 1.57 -6.50 -19.22
C LEU A 23 0.50 -7.59 -19.31
N PRO A 24 0.76 -8.79 -18.76
CA PRO A 24 -0.26 -9.84 -18.64
C PRO A 24 -1.58 -9.35 -18.04
N SER A 25 -1.55 -8.39 -17.11
CA SER A 25 -2.74 -7.75 -16.53
C SER A 25 -3.61 -6.95 -17.53
N ASP A 26 -3.06 -6.55 -18.68
CA ASP A 26 -3.77 -5.87 -19.77
C ASP A 26 -4.55 -6.86 -20.68
N PHE A 27 -4.34 -8.17 -20.48
CA PHE A 27 -5.00 -9.25 -21.19
C PHE A 27 -5.78 -10.12 -20.19
N PRO A 28 -6.99 -9.71 -19.78
CA PRO A 28 -7.77 -10.44 -18.78
C PRO A 28 -8.25 -11.82 -19.26
N SER A 29 -8.19 -12.09 -20.57
CA SER A 29 -8.56 -13.40 -21.12
C SER A 29 -7.43 -14.41 -20.90
N GLU A 30 -7.67 -15.41 -20.04
CA GLU A 30 -6.76 -16.55 -19.88
C GLU A 30 -6.44 -17.24 -21.20
N VAL A 31 -7.39 -17.24 -22.15
CA VAL A 31 -7.22 -17.85 -23.46
C VAL A 31 -6.15 -17.09 -24.25
N GLU A 32 -6.20 -15.76 -24.26
CA GLU A 32 -5.20 -14.93 -24.93
C GLU A 32 -3.83 -15.07 -24.27
N GLN A 33 -3.77 -15.11 -22.92
CA GLN A 33 -2.51 -15.31 -22.21
C GLN A 33 -1.86 -16.66 -22.54
N ARG A 34 -2.66 -17.72 -22.69
CA ARG A 34 -2.18 -19.06 -23.09
C ARG A 34 -1.70 -19.08 -24.53
N THR A 35 -2.43 -18.44 -25.45
CA THR A 35 -2.02 -18.31 -26.86
C THR A 35 -0.73 -17.52 -27.01
N LEU A 36 -0.50 -16.52 -26.15
CA LEU A 36 0.71 -15.69 -26.16
C LEU A 36 1.86 -16.27 -25.31
N HIS A 37 1.67 -17.45 -24.70
CA HIS A 37 2.64 -18.09 -23.82
C HIS A 37 3.11 -17.20 -22.63
N LEU A 38 2.25 -16.30 -22.15
CA LEU A 38 2.55 -15.35 -21.06
C LEU A 38 2.35 -15.93 -19.66
N SER A 39 2.06 -17.23 -19.54
CA SER A 39 1.68 -17.87 -18.28
C SER A 39 2.74 -17.77 -17.18
N ASN A 40 4.03 -17.85 -17.53
CA ASN A 40 5.12 -17.68 -16.57
C ASN A 40 5.29 -16.21 -16.15
N LEU A 41 5.14 -15.28 -17.10
CA LEU A 41 5.23 -13.85 -16.82
C LEU A 41 4.05 -13.39 -15.95
N ALA A 42 2.85 -13.91 -16.19
CA ALA A 42 1.67 -13.64 -15.37
C ALA A 42 1.88 -14.05 -13.90
N LYS A 43 2.53 -15.19 -13.63
CA LYS A 43 2.86 -15.63 -12.26
C LYS A 43 3.82 -14.67 -11.56
N GLU A 44 4.84 -14.20 -12.26
CA GLU A 44 5.78 -13.22 -11.70
C GLU A 44 5.11 -11.85 -11.51
N GLU A 45 4.25 -11.43 -12.44
CA GLU A 45 3.47 -10.20 -12.27
C GLU A 45 2.56 -10.29 -11.04
N ILE A 46 1.86 -11.40 -10.81
CA ILE A 46 1.05 -11.59 -9.60
C ILE A 46 1.91 -11.35 -8.35
N ARG A 47 3.08 -11.99 -8.24
CA ARG A 47 4.00 -11.81 -7.10
C ARG A 47 4.43 -10.35 -6.92
N TRP A 48 4.67 -9.63 -8.01
CA TRP A 48 5.07 -8.23 -7.96
C TRP A 48 3.91 -7.33 -7.53
N ARG A 49 2.71 -7.56 -8.05
CA ARG A 49 1.50 -6.80 -7.69
C ARG A 49 1.09 -7.04 -6.24
N GLU A 50 1.22 -8.27 -5.74
CA GLU A 50 1.02 -8.58 -4.33
C GLU A 50 1.96 -7.77 -3.43
N ARG A 51 3.27 -7.75 -3.75
CA ARG A 51 4.26 -6.95 -3.02
C ARG A 51 3.98 -5.45 -3.11
N GLN A 52 3.65 -4.96 -4.30
CA GLN A 52 3.28 -3.56 -4.50
C GLN A 52 2.07 -3.16 -3.63
N ALA A 53 1.07 -4.04 -3.54
CA ALA A 53 -0.10 -3.82 -2.68
C ALA A 53 0.30 -3.81 -1.19
N PHE A 54 1.18 -4.72 -0.74
CA PHE A 54 1.69 -4.71 0.64
C PHE A 54 2.50 -3.47 0.98
N ASP A 55 3.39 -3.03 0.08
CA ASP A 55 4.18 -1.82 0.27
C ASP A 55 3.29 -0.58 0.33
N ALA A 56 2.27 -0.49 -0.53
CA ALA A 56 1.29 0.58 -0.50
C ALA A 56 0.49 0.58 0.81
N LEU A 57 0.03 -0.59 1.29
CA LEU A 57 -0.65 -0.71 2.59
C LEU A 57 0.22 -0.20 3.74
N ARG A 58 1.50 -0.58 3.77
CA ARG A 58 2.45 -0.16 4.79
C ARG A 58 2.72 1.35 4.73
N ALA A 59 2.84 1.90 3.52
CA ALA A 59 2.98 3.33 3.31
C ALA A 59 1.74 4.10 3.82
N ILE A 60 0.53 3.65 3.49
CA ILE A 60 -0.73 4.25 3.98
C ILE A 60 -0.75 4.25 5.51
N GLN A 61 -0.44 3.13 6.16
CA GLN A 61 -0.41 3.04 7.62
C GLN A 61 0.59 4.03 8.25
N ASN A 62 1.79 4.14 7.68
CA ASN A 62 2.80 5.09 8.16
C ASN A 62 2.31 6.53 8.03
N VAL A 63 1.73 6.89 6.88
CA VAL A 63 1.18 8.24 6.66
C VAL A 63 0.01 8.52 7.60
N VAL A 64 -0.89 7.56 7.82
CA VAL A 64 -2.00 7.70 8.77
C VAL A 64 -1.49 7.92 10.20
N LYS A 65 -0.47 7.17 10.65
CA LYS A 65 0.19 7.41 11.96
C LYS A 65 0.76 8.83 12.04
N THR A 66 1.42 9.29 10.98
CA THR A 66 1.96 10.65 10.87
C THR A 66 0.86 11.70 10.96
N ILE A 67 -0.26 11.53 10.25
CA ILE A 67 -1.41 12.44 10.31
C ILE A 67 -1.96 12.51 11.74
N SER A 68 -2.14 11.37 12.40
CA SER A 68 -2.61 11.30 13.79
C SER A 68 -1.65 12.03 14.75
N ALA A 69 -0.34 11.86 14.58
CA ALA A 69 0.67 12.56 15.37
C ALA A 69 0.64 14.08 15.11
N LEU A 70 0.54 14.51 13.84
CA LEU A 70 0.45 15.93 13.46
C LEU A 70 -0.82 16.59 14.01
N ARG A 71 -1.96 15.89 13.98
CA ARG A 71 -3.21 16.37 14.59
C ARG A 71 -3.06 16.54 16.10
N GLY A 72 -2.46 15.56 16.78
CA GLY A 72 -2.18 15.64 18.21
C GLY A 72 -1.23 16.80 18.56
N GLN A 73 -0.19 17.02 17.75
CA GLN A 73 0.75 18.12 17.91
C GLN A 73 0.07 19.48 17.74
N LYS A 74 -0.76 19.63 16.69
CA LYS A 74 -1.52 20.86 16.44
C LYS A 74 -2.40 21.23 17.63
N ILE A 75 -3.14 20.27 18.17
CA ILE A 75 -4.05 20.49 19.31
C ILE A 75 -3.28 20.94 20.57
N LYS A 76 -2.10 20.35 20.83
CA LYS A 76 -1.33 20.61 22.05
C LYS A 76 -0.52 21.92 21.98
N ASN A 77 0.07 22.22 20.83
CA ASN A 77 1.18 23.17 20.75
C ASN A 77 0.92 24.40 19.86
N ASP A 78 -0.02 24.34 18.90
CA ASP A 78 -0.21 25.43 17.94
C ASP A 78 -1.34 26.38 18.38
N ARG A 79 -1.00 27.32 19.25
CA ARG A 79 -1.96 28.33 19.77
C ARG A 79 -2.02 29.60 18.90
N GLN A 80 -0.99 29.85 18.08
CA GLN A 80 -0.88 31.06 17.27
C GLN A 80 -1.38 30.83 15.84
N GLN A 81 -1.96 31.86 15.22
CA GLN A 81 -2.55 31.78 13.87
C GLN A 81 -1.56 31.28 12.81
N LYS A 82 -0.32 31.79 12.80
CA LYS A 82 0.73 31.38 11.84
C LYS A 82 1.16 29.92 12.01
N GLN A 83 1.20 29.43 13.24
CA GLN A 83 1.50 28.02 13.54
C GLN A 83 0.36 27.12 13.08
N ASN A 84 -0.88 27.54 13.31
CA ASN A 84 -2.07 26.83 12.86
C ASN A 84 -2.17 26.69 11.34
N THR A 85 -1.78 27.72 10.58
CA THR A 85 -1.73 27.64 9.11
C THR A 85 -0.70 26.58 8.67
N ARG A 86 0.54 26.67 9.15
CA ARG A 86 1.61 25.70 8.80
C ARG A 86 1.27 24.26 9.19
N ALA A 87 0.71 24.05 10.38
CA ALA A 87 0.28 22.73 10.81
C ALA A 87 -0.90 22.20 9.97
N GLY A 88 -1.80 23.10 9.53
CA GLY A 88 -2.85 22.78 8.57
C GLY A 88 -2.29 22.32 7.23
N ASP A 89 -1.32 23.06 6.68
CA ASP A 89 -0.68 22.75 5.40
C ASP A 89 0.04 21.40 5.46
N ASN A 90 0.80 21.13 6.54
CA ASN A 90 1.48 19.85 6.74
C ASN A 90 0.48 18.67 6.84
N ILE A 91 -0.67 18.87 7.49
CA ILE A 91 -1.72 17.84 7.55
C ILE A 91 -2.33 17.62 6.17
N ALA A 92 -2.58 18.68 5.40
CA ALA A 92 -3.13 18.58 4.05
C ALA A 92 -2.17 17.86 3.10
N GLU A 93 -0.87 18.14 3.19
CA GLU A 93 0.16 17.45 2.40
C GLU A 93 0.23 15.95 2.76
N ALA A 94 0.18 15.61 4.04
CA ALA A 94 0.16 14.22 4.48
C ALA A 94 -1.11 13.49 4.01
N ILE A 95 -2.27 14.15 3.98
CA ILE A 95 -3.51 13.59 3.40
C ILE A 95 -3.34 13.33 1.90
N LYS A 96 -2.76 14.29 1.16
CA LYS A 96 -2.50 14.11 -0.28
C LYS A 96 -1.59 12.90 -0.54
N LEU A 97 -0.56 12.71 0.29
CA LEU A 97 0.35 11.57 0.18
C LEU A 97 -0.37 10.24 0.47
N ARG A 98 -1.26 10.21 1.48
CA ARG A 98 -2.12 9.06 1.77
C ARG A 98 -2.97 8.69 0.55
N ASP A 99 -3.61 9.68 -0.06
CA ASP A 99 -4.49 9.46 -1.22
C ASP A 99 -3.72 8.93 -2.42
N GLN A 100 -2.49 9.41 -2.65
CA GLN A 100 -1.60 8.90 -3.69
C GLN A 100 -1.24 7.42 -3.46
N HIS A 101 -0.97 7.03 -2.21
CA HIS A 101 -0.74 5.61 -1.90
C HIS A 101 -2.01 4.76 -2.02
N MET A 102 -3.19 5.31 -1.71
CA MET A 102 -4.47 4.63 -1.96
C MET A 102 -4.70 4.37 -3.46
N VAL A 103 -4.39 5.33 -4.32
CA VAL A 103 -4.48 5.15 -5.78
C VAL A 103 -3.53 4.04 -6.24
N SER A 104 -2.32 4.00 -5.68
CA SER A 104 -1.32 2.96 -6.00
C SER A 104 -1.77 1.57 -5.54
N TYR A 105 -2.40 1.48 -4.37
CA TYR A 105 -3.01 0.25 -3.87
C TYR A 105 -4.15 -0.23 -4.78
N GLU A 106 -5.08 0.67 -5.15
CA GLU A 106 -6.21 0.31 -6.01
C GLU A 106 -5.73 -0.12 -7.40
N ALA A 107 -4.72 0.54 -7.97
CA ALA A 107 -4.12 0.13 -9.24
C ALA A 107 -3.52 -1.27 -9.18
N ALA A 108 -2.79 -1.60 -8.10
CA ALA A 108 -2.25 -2.94 -7.89
C ALA A 108 -3.36 -3.98 -7.71
N ARG A 109 -4.42 -3.63 -6.97
CA ARG A 109 -5.59 -4.49 -6.75
C ARG A 109 -6.36 -4.77 -8.04
N GLN A 110 -6.59 -3.75 -8.88
CA GLN A 110 -7.22 -3.91 -10.19
C GLN A 110 -6.41 -4.82 -11.12
N SER A 111 -5.08 -4.69 -11.09
CA SER A 111 -4.19 -5.58 -11.84
C SER A 111 -4.26 -7.03 -11.34
N LEU A 112 -4.41 -7.25 -10.03
CA LEU A 112 -4.64 -8.58 -9.46
C LEU A 112 -6.03 -9.14 -9.83
N ILE A 113 -7.05 -8.29 -9.93
CA ILE A 113 -8.39 -8.66 -10.40
C ILE A 113 -8.33 -9.14 -11.85
N SER A 114 -7.65 -8.41 -12.74
CA SER A 114 -7.54 -8.83 -14.14
C SER A 114 -6.77 -10.14 -14.32
N LEU A 115 -5.87 -10.47 -13.39
CA LEU A 115 -5.14 -11.73 -13.34
C LEU A 115 -5.86 -12.85 -12.54
N ASN A 116 -7.11 -12.64 -12.12
CA ASN A 116 -7.89 -13.56 -11.28
C ASN A 116 -7.19 -13.97 -9.96
N ALA A 117 -6.34 -13.11 -9.42
CA ALA A 117 -5.48 -13.35 -8.26
C ALA A 117 -5.78 -12.39 -7.08
N VAL A 118 -7.05 -11.99 -6.90
CA VAL A 118 -7.48 -10.95 -5.94
C VAL A 118 -7.12 -11.28 -4.48
N GLY A 119 -6.97 -12.56 -4.15
CA GLY A 119 -6.45 -13.03 -2.86
C GLY A 119 -7.08 -12.32 -1.64
N ASN A 120 -6.23 -11.85 -0.73
CA ASN A 120 -6.59 -11.23 0.55
C ASN A 120 -6.70 -9.68 0.49
N PHE A 121 -6.79 -9.09 -0.70
CA PHE A 121 -6.77 -7.64 -0.87
C PHE A 121 -8.19 -7.07 -1.00
N GLN A 122 -8.71 -6.57 0.13
CA GLN A 122 -10.05 -5.95 0.20
C GLN A 122 -10.03 -4.51 -0.31
N LEU A 123 -11.19 -4.02 -0.75
CA LEU A 123 -11.35 -2.60 -1.08
C LEU A 123 -11.12 -1.76 0.19
N LEU A 124 -10.24 -0.77 0.11
CA LEU A 124 -10.01 0.16 1.21
C LEU A 124 -10.88 1.40 1.04
N THR A 125 -11.69 1.71 2.05
CA THR A 125 -12.42 2.97 2.14
C THR A 125 -11.79 3.89 3.18
N GLU A 126 -12.06 5.19 3.14
CA GLU A 126 -11.51 6.14 4.13
C GLU A 126 -11.84 5.75 5.58
N THR A 127 -12.98 5.08 5.80
CA THR A 127 -13.37 4.57 7.13
C THR A 127 -12.45 3.46 7.63
N ASP A 128 -11.85 2.68 6.73
CA ASP A 128 -10.94 1.59 7.07
C ASP A 128 -9.56 2.07 7.48
N LEU A 129 -9.21 3.32 7.15
CA LEU A 129 -7.94 3.94 7.51
C LEU A 129 -7.95 4.46 8.94
N TYR A 130 -9.11 4.56 9.59
CA TYR A 130 -9.19 5.09 10.95
C TYR A 130 -8.34 4.26 11.92
N THR A 131 -7.45 4.95 12.63
CA THR A 131 -6.76 4.43 13.81
C THR A 131 -6.93 5.39 14.95
N LYS A 132 -7.04 4.82 16.14
CA LYS A 132 -7.01 5.64 17.34
C LYS A 132 -5.59 6.19 17.58
N PRO A 133 -5.43 7.51 17.83
CA PRO A 133 -4.14 8.07 18.19
C PRO A 133 -3.59 7.44 19.48
N GLY A 134 -2.41 6.82 19.41
CA GLY A 134 -1.80 6.16 20.59
C GLY A 134 -1.41 7.11 21.72
N LEU A 135 -1.29 8.41 21.43
CA LEU A 135 -0.98 9.45 22.42
C LEU A 135 -2.20 9.93 23.23
N ASP A 136 -3.41 9.51 22.87
CA ASP A 136 -4.62 9.85 23.59
C ASP A 136 -4.92 8.81 24.68
N LYS A 137 -5.14 9.29 25.90
CA LYS A 137 -5.50 8.45 27.04
C LYS A 137 -6.84 7.77 26.74
N ARG A 138 -6.92 6.44 26.85
CA ARG A 138 -8.17 5.71 26.68
C ARG A 138 -9.19 6.20 27.73
N ARG A 139 -10.33 6.69 27.27
CA ARG A 139 -11.50 7.07 28.06
C ARG A 139 -12.36 5.84 28.29
N VAL A 140 -13.14 5.86 29.37
CA VAL A 140 -14.13 4.81 29.65
C VAL A 140 -15.14 4.76 28.48
N GLY A 141 -15.37 3.58 27.90
CA GLY A 141 -16.22 3.38 26.71
C GLY A 141 -15.46 3.24 25.38
N ASP A 142 -14.14 3.48 25.37
CA ASP A 142 -13.31 3.34 24.16
C ASP A 142 -13.10 1.90 23.68
N SER A 143 -13.49 0.90 24.48
CA SER A 143 -13.49 -0.50 24.09
C SER A 143 -14.41 -0.80 22.90
N HIS A 144 -15.39 0.07 22.63
CA HIS A 144 -16.33 -0.11 21.51
C HIS A 144 -15.83 0.44 20.17
N HIS A 145 -14.76 1.24 20.15
CA HIS A 145 -14.23 1.82 18.92
C HIS A 145 -13.01 0.99 18.48
N THR A 146 -13.24 0.07 17.54
CA THR A 146 -12.17 -0.77 16.98
C THR A 146 -11.44 -0.04 15.86
N ASP A 147 -10.15 -0.31 15.71
CA ASP A 147 -9.36 0.21 14.59
C ASP A 147 -9.94 -0.31 13.25
N GLY A 148 -9.78 0.49 12.19
CA GLY A 148 -10.27 0.18 10.86
C GLY A 148 -9.65 -1.10 10.26
N ALA A 149 -10.27 -1.62 9.20
CA ALA A 149 -9.89 -2.91 8.62
C ALA A 149 -8.42 -3.00 8.18
N LEU A 150 -7.81 -1.86 7.82
CA LEU A 150 -6.39 -1.74 7.48
C LEU A 150 -5.45 -2.25 8.58
N TRP A 151 -5.86 -2.12 9.85
CA TRP A 151 -5.05 -2.47 11.03
C TRP A 151 -5.18 -3.92 11.44
N ARG A 152 -6.18 -4.62 10.90
CA ARG A 152 -6.42 -6.05 11.14
C ARG A 152 -5.79 -6.94 10.07
N HIS A 153 -5.15 -6.34 9.07
CA HIS A 153 -4.53 -7.11 7.99
C HIS A 153 -3.29 -7.86 8.52
N PRO A 154 -3.20 -9.19 8.35
CA PRO A 154 -2.13 -10.02 8.93
C PRO A 154 -0.72 -9.68 8.41
N ALA A 155 -0.62 -8.87 7.35
CA ALA A 155 0.65 -8.37 6.81
C ALA A 155 1.55 -7.67 7.84
N MET A 156 1.00 -7.20 8.97
CA MET A 156 1.76 -6.51 10.02
C MET A 156 2.15 -7.39 11.22
N VAL A 157 1.70 -8.65 11.29
CA VAL A 157 2.08 -9.54 12.42
C VAL A 157 3.52 -10.06 12.28
N LEU A 158 4.15 -9.88 11.12
CA LEU A 158 5.50 -10.37 10.83
C LEU A 158 6.58 -9.27 10.84
N VAL A 159 6.79 -8.58 11.96
CA VAL A 159 8.12 -8.03 12.32
C VAL A 159 8.26 -7.93 13.85
N GLU A 160 8.10 -9.04 14.58
CA GLU A 160 8.59 -9.15 15.96
C GLU A 160 9.05 -10.58 16.29
N GLU A 161 9.59 -11.31 15.30
CA GLU A 161 10.45 -12.45 15.60
C GLU A 161 11.90 -11.97 15.62
N LEU A 162 12.29 -11.60 16.83
CA LEU A 162 13.64 -11.42 17.34
C LEU A 162 14.64 -12.35 16.64
N GLN A 163 15.68 -11.77 16.03
CA GLN A 163 16.93 -12.47 15.83
C GLN A 163 17.54 -12.78 17.21
N PRO A 164 17.78 -14.04 17.59
CA PRO A 164 18.71 -14.34 18.65
C PRO A 164 20.11 -14.37 18.04
N GLU A 165 20.87 -13.33 18.36
CA GLU A 165 22.32 -13.23 18.28
C GLU A 165 23.00 -14.59 18.47
N ALA A 166 23.64 -15.09 17.41
CA ALA A 166 24.49 -16.27 17.47
C ALA A 166 25.71 -15.96 18.38
N SER A 167 25.52 -16.21 19.66
CA SER A 167 26.50 -16.05 20.72
C SER A 167 27.46 -17.24 20.68
N SER A 168 28.60 -17.02 20.02
CA SER A 168 29.94 -17.53 20.34
C SER A 168 30.02 -18.66 21.39
N SER A 169 29.92 -19.91 20.96
CA SER A 169 30.35 -21.07 21.76
C SER A 169 31.86 -21.26 21.63
N ASN A 170 32.62 -20.89 22.66
CA ASN A 170 34.01 -21.30 22.82
C ASN A 170 34.24 -21.82 24.25
N LYS A 171 34.63 -23.11 24.35
CA LYS A 171 35.26 -23.80 25.50
C LYS A 171 34.37 -23.94 26.76
N GLN A 172 34.30 -25.06 27.48
CA GLN A 172 35.29 -26.09 27.81
C GLN A 172 34.54 -27.24 28.51
N GLY A 173 34.96 -28.48 28.30
CA GLY A 173 34.53 -29.64 29.07
C GLY A 173 35.63 -30.69 29.06
N MET A 174 36.51 -30.61 30.04
CA MET A 174 37.27 -31.75 30.58
C MET A 174 36.39 -32.44 31.62
#